data_AF-A0A2Z2P1F4-F1
#
_entry.id   AF-A0A2Z2P1F4-F1
#
_cell.length_a   1.000
_cell.length_b   1.000
_cell.length_c   1.000
_cell.angle_alpha   90.00
_cell.angle_beta   90.00
_cell.angle_gamma   90.00
#
_symmetry.space_group_name_H-M   'P 1'
#
loop_
_entity.id
_entity.type
_entity.pdbx_description
1 polymer ?
#
loop_
_entity_poly.entity_id
_entity_poly.type
_entity_poly.pdbx_seq_one_letter_code
_entity_poly.pdbx_strand_id
1 'polypeptide(L)'
;MKRLRKQGLVALCMLSALIAGCASPSLSGLAVEVEKPVPERPVSVQAVAGKSVAEKSVSAQPVSDQSSEPGGMQQIAADFTGMLVQIKDLQPANTTLLWSDVTRSAGPFAAVLKAGLTESGYDLVISDDRDNDLAVGFFKVEDSHSSDGISGTYIISVGDRQLQRSYRLLSDGVLVANSEMTLRGTDATGIKRHLASMPTLDPSKIQTGEPKPEPELPEIDTQKQYAGVQNLAAESFANEPFTDLFNVHEEILRFDRESLEVSEQSLGLLQILATKLETDTDLVVVVGCSQVESQLENGNAELAVARAQVISKGLQKAGVPERNIFEAGCWADEVLDLRFPQHGVVLTLKREVSSS
;
A
#
# COMPACT_ATOMS: atom_id res chain seq x y z
N MET A 1 -48.46 -20.63 -49.81
CA MET A 1 -49.20 -20.10 -48.65
C MET A 1 -48.36 -18.95 -48.07
N LYS A 2 -48.77 -17.69 -48.30
CA LYS A 2 -49.28 -16.73 -47.31
C LYS A 2 -48.26 -16.23 -46.24
N ARG A 3 -47.80 -14.97 -46.46
CA ARG A 3 -47.53 -13.86 -45.49
C ARG A 3 -46.39 -14.12 -44.46
N LEU A 4 -45.64 -13.15 -43.92
CA LEU A 4 -45.92 -11.76 -43.51
C LEU A 4 -44.62 -10.93 -43.38
N ARG A 5 -44.80 -9.60 -43.40
CA ARG A 5 -43.84 -8.48 -43.24
C ARG A 5 -43.31 -8.28 -41.80
N LYS A 6 -42.16 -7.59 -41.68
CA LYS A 6 -41.80 -6.42 -40.81
C LYS A 6 -40.27 -6.24 -40.92
N GLN A 7 -39.62 -5.18 -41.40
CA GLN A 7 -39.71 -3.72 -41.21
C GLN A 7 -39.64 -3.25 -39.76
N GLY A 8 -38.45 -2.76 -39.38
CA GLY A 8 -38.10 -1.86 -38.26
C GLY A 8 -36.69 -1.34 -38.57
N LEU A 9 -36.54 -0.19 -39.24
CA LEU A 9 -36.47 1.18 -38.70
C LEU A 9 -35.29 1.37 -37.74
N VAL A 10 -34.11 1.66 -38.30
CA VAL A 10 -32.93 2.16 -37.57
C VAL A 10 -32.99 3.68 -37.61
N ALA A 11 -33.23 4.30 -36.46
CA ALA A 11 -33.17 5.75 -36.29
C ALA A 11 -31.73 6.15 -35.95
N LEU A 12 -31.10 6.82 -36.91
CA LEU A 12 -29.80 7.47 -36.81
C LEU A 12 -30.00 8.83 -36.10
N CYS A 13 -29.57 8.98 -34.85
CA CYS A 13 -29.57 10.28 -34.17
C CYS A 13 -28.21 10.93 -34.35
N MET A 14 -28.12 11.82 -35.33
CA MET A 14 -27.12 12.86 -35.47
C MET A 14 -27.39 13.94 -34.40
N LEU A 15 -26.43 14.21 -33.52
CA LEU A 15 -26.38 15.47 -32.78
C LEU A 15 -25.02 16.11 -33.01
N SER A 16 -25.02 17.20 -33.78
CA SER A 16 -23.88 18.07 -34.01
C SER A 16 -24.37 19.51 -34.00
N ALA A 17 -23.51 20.39 -33.49
CA ALA A 17 -23.57 21.85 -33.45
C ALA A 17 -24.35 22.49 -32.30
N LEU A 18 -23.60 23.13 -31.39
CA LEU A 18 -23.69 24.58 -31.13
C LEU A 18 -22.50 25.02 -30.26
N ILE A 19 -21.47 25.56 -30.92
CA ILE A 19 -20.42 26.37 -30.29
C ILE A 19 -20.81 27.83 -30.56
N ALA A 20 -21.15 28.57 -29.51
CA ALA A 20 -21.29 30.02 -29.56
C ALA A 20 -20.95 30.62 -28.18
N GLY A 21 -20.07 31.62 -28.17
CA GLY A 21 -20.02 32.63 -27.12
C GLY A 21 -18.80 32.63 -26.20
N CYS A 22 -17.64 33.02 -26.70
CA CYS A 22 -16.59 33.60 -25.85
C CYS A 22 -16.94 35.08 -25.59
N ALA A 23 -17.27 35.42 -24.34
CA ALA A 23 -17.29 36.78 -23.84
C ALA A 23 -16.27 36.88 -22.70
N SER A 24 -15.19 37.63 -22.93
CA SER A 24 -14.16 37.96 -21.96
C SER A 24 -14.63 39.10 -21.04
N PRO A 25 -14.48 39.02 -19.71
CA PRO A 25 -14.47 40.20 -18.88
C PRO A 25 -13.05 40.75 -18.73
N SER A 26 -12.91 42.00 -19.13
CA SER A 26 -11.81 42.91 -18.85
C SER A 26 -11.61 43.07 -17.34
N LEU A 27 -10.45 42.68 -16.80
CA LEU A 27 -10.01 43.02 -15.45
C LEU A 27 -9.06 44.21 -15.52
N SER A 28 -9.61 45.38 -15.24
CA SER A 28 -8.89 46.63 -15.02
C SER A 28 -8.33 46.66 -13.60
N GLY A 29 -7.04 46.97 -13.49
CA GLY A 29 -6.48 47.86 -12.47
C GLY A 29 -6.53 47.41 -11.01
N LEU A 30 -5.43 46.84 -10.53
CA LEU A 30 -5.02 46.95 -9.12
C LEU A 30 -3.61 47.55 -9.09
N ALA A 31 -3.55 48.81 -8.66
CA ALA A 31 -2.34 49.53 -8.38
C ALA A 31 -1.66 48.90 -7.15
N VAL A 32 -0.39 48.51 -7.30
CA VAL A 32 0.47 48.11 -6.18
C VAL A 32 1.09 49.37 -5.60
N GLU A 33 0.72 49.65 -4.35
CA GLU A 33 1.29 50.71 -3.52
C GLU A 33 2.71 50.30 -3.11
N VAL A 34 3.70 51.13 -3.50
CA VAL A 34 5.12 50.92 -3.19
C VAL A 34 5.38 51.38 -1.76
N GLU A 35 5.52 50.42 -0.84
CA GLU A 35 5.92 50.66 0.54
C GLU A 35 7.40 51.06 0.62
N LYS A 36 7.69 52.13 1.38
CA LYS A 36 9.03 52.72 1.50
C LYS A 36 9.94 51.89 2.42
N PRO A 37 11.27 51.88 2.18
CA PRO A 37 12.20 51.12 3.02
C PRO A 37 12.37 51.76 4.42
N VAL A 38 12.29 50.90 5.44
CA VAL A 38 12.58 51.20 6.85
C VAL A 38 14.11 51.31 7.05
N PRO A 39 14.61 52.33 7.76
CA PRO A 39 16.05 52.45 8.02
C PRO A 39 16.50 51.52 9.16
N GLU A 40 17.57 50.77 8.89
CA GLU A 40 18.27 49.89 9.84
C GLU A 40 18.86 50.68 11.01
N ARG A 41 18.67 50.18 12.24
CA ARG A 41 19.38 50.64 13.44
C ARG A 41 20.65 49.81 13.65
N PRO A 42 21.78 50.43 14.01
CA PRO A 42 23.01 49.70 14.33
C PRO A 42 22.90 49.03 15.71
N VAL A 43 23.19 47.73 15.75
CA VAL A 43 23.34 46.96 16.99
C VAL A 43 24.74 47.15 17.54
N SER A 44 24.84 47.74 18.71
CA SER A 44 26.06 47.86 19.50
C SER A 44 26.43 46.51 20.13
N VAL A 45 27.58 45.95 19.75
CA VAL A 45 28.17 44.76 20.37
C VAL A 45 28.98 45.20 21.59
N GLN A 46 28.53 44.85 22.79
CA GLN A 46 29.36 44.91 24.01
C GLN A 46 30.05 43.58 24.23
N ALA A 47 31.38 43.62 24.25
CA ALA A 47 32.24 42.53 24.67
C ALA A 47 32.17 42.38 26.20
N VAL A 48 31.88 41.16 26.68
CA VAL A 48 32.06 40.78 28.08
C VAL A 48 33.12 39.69 28.13
N ALA A 49 34.28 40.06 28.66
CA ALA A 49 35.31 39.14 29.10
C ALA A 49 34.91 38.53 30.45
N GLY A 50 35.10 37.22 30.63
CA GLY A 50 34.98 36.65 31.97
C GLY A 50 35.00 35.13 32.09
N LYS A 51 36.16 34.64 32.54
CA LYS A 51 36.36 33.49 33.44
C LYS A 51 36.21 32.04 32.92
N SER A 52 37.39 31.51 32.63
CA SER A 52 37.84 30.13 32.88
C SER A 52 37.36 29.55 34.22
N VAL A 53 36.77 28.35 34.17
CA VAL A 53 36.67 27.41 35.29
C VAL A 53 36.86 25.98 34.77
N ALA A 54 37.95 25.38 35.24
CA ALA A 54 38.22 23.96 35.53
C ALA A 54 37.53 22.86 34.70
N GLU A 55 38.36 22.18 33.91
CA GLU A 55 38.15 20.81 33.43
C GLU A 55 37.95 19.84 34.62
N LYS A 56 36.81 19.15 34.62
CA LYS A 56 36.62 17.92 35.39
C LYS A 56 36.21 16.83 34.42
N SER A 57 37.19 16.02 34.06
CA SER A 57 37.08 14.82 33.23
C SER A 57 36.08 13.84 33.87
N VAL A 58 34.90 13.73 33.26
CA VAL A 58 33.97 12.62 33.50
C VAL A 58 34.12 11.68 32.31
N SER A 59 34.72 10.53 32.57
CA SER A 59 34.81 9.39 31.67
C SER A 59 33.39 8.91 31.32
N ALA A 60 32.86 9.37 30.19
CA ALA A 60 31.66 8.82 29.60
C ALA A 60 32.02 7.48 28.95
N GLN A 61 31.62 6.39 29.60
CA GLN A 61 31.50 5.10 28.91
C GLN A 61 30.42 5.24 27.83
N PRO A 62 30.63 4.72 26.61
CA PRO A 62 29.57 4.71 25.61
C PRO A 62 28.49 3.76 26.11
N VAL A 63 27.32 4.31 26.39
CA VAL A 63 26.10 3.55 26.68
C VAL A 63 25.67 2.94 25.35
N SER A 64 26.06 1.68 25.13
CA SER A 64 25.65 0.86 24.01
C SER A 64 24.21 0.42 24.24
N ASP A 65 23.27 1.34 24.00
CA ASP A 65 21.85 1.04 23.88
C ASP A 65 21.46 1.23 22.39
N GLN A 66 22.12 0.43 21.54
CA GLN A 66 21.67 0.22 20.17
C GLN A 66 20.67 -0.92 20.21
N SER A 67 19.43 -0.57 20.50
CA SER A 67 18.27 -1.37 20.16
C SER A 67 18.41 -1.83 18.72
N SER A 68 18.37 -3.14 18.53
CA SER A 68 18.50 -3.91 17.30
C SER A 68 17.50 -3.48 16.23
N GLU A 69 17.76 -2.36 15.57
CA GLU A 69 17.16 -2.02 14.29
C GLU A 69 17.73 -2.97 13.23
N PRO A 70 16.90 -3.61 12.37
CA PRO A 70 17.40 -4.57 11.39
C PRO A 70 18.32 -3.87 10.39
N GLY A 71 19.63 -4.17 10.44
CA GLY A 71 20.63 -3.60 9.52
C GLY A 71 20.39 -3.88 8.03
N GLY A 72 19.33 -4.62 7.69
CA GLY A 72 18.88 -4.86 6.33
C GLY A 72 18.06 -3.73 5.70
N MET A 73 17.55 -2.74 6.45
CA MET A 73 16.67 -1.71 5.86
C MET A 73 17.37 -0.88 4.78
N GLN A 74 18.66 -0.59 4.93
CA GLN A 74 19.47 0.12 3.94
C GLN A 74 19.60 -0.68 2.65
N GLN A 75 19.80 -1.99 2.76
CA GLN A 75 19.87 -2.89 1.61
C GLN A 75 18.52 -2.96 0.89
N ILE A 76 17.42 -3.05 1.64
CA ILE A 76 16.07 -3.04 1.07
C ILE A 76 15.82 -1.72 0.31
N ALA A 77 16.09 -0.58 0.94
CA ALA A 77 15.91 0.72 0.31
C ALA A 77 16.77 0.84 -0.96
N ALA A 78 18.04 0.42 -0.92
CA ALA A 78 18.94 0.44 -2.07
C ALA A 78 18.45 -0.44 -3.23
N ASP A 79 17.90 -1.63 -2.94
CA ASP A 79 17.31 -2.52 -3.95
C ASP A 79 16.14 -1.84 -4.69
N PHE A 80 15.25 -1.18 -3.94
CA PHE A 80 14.10 -0.50 -4.54
C PHE A 80 14.48 0.78 -5.28
N THR A 81 15.33 1.63 -4.69
CA THR A 81 15.76 2.88 -5.33
C THR A 81 16.58 2.60 -6.58
N GLY A 82 17.46 1.59 -6.54
CA GLY A 82 18.21 1.09 -7.70
C GLY A 82 17.32 0.52 -8.81
N MET A 83 16.11 0.07 -8.48
CA MET A 83 15.12 -0.34 -9.47
C MET A 83 14.33 0.87 -10.02
N LEU A 84 13.91 1.81 -9.17
CA LEU A 84 13.21 3.03 -9.56
C LEU A 84 14.00 3.85 -10.59
N VAL A 85 15.32 4.01 -10.40
CA VAL A 85 16.19 4.73 -11.34
C VAL A 85 16.32 4.06 -12.70
N GLN A 86 15.85 2.82 -12.88
CA GLN A 86 15.85 2.15 -14.18
C GLN A 86 14.52 2.32 -14.92
N ILE A 87 13.48 2.79 -14.24
CA ILE A 87 12.18 3.04 -14.83
C ILE A 87 12.26 4.32 -15.65
N LYS A 88 11.92 4.24 -16.94
CA LYS A 88 12.21 5.28 -17.94
C LYS A 88 11.51 6.61 -17.64
N ASP A 89 10.29 6.56 -17.12
CA ASP A 89 9.47 7.72 -16.80
C ASP A 89 9.62 8.21 -15.35
N LEU A 90 10.45 7.54 -14.55
CA LEU A 90 10.83 7.96 -13.20
C LEU A 90 12.33 8.25 -13.10
N GLN A 91 12.98 8.76 -14.15
CA GLN A 91 14.41 9.06 -14.05
C GLN A 91 14.66 10.21 -13.07
N PRO A 92 15.69 10.15 -12.21
CA PRO A 92 15.94 11.22 -11.24
C PRO A 92 16.11 12.62 -11.86
N ALA A 93 16.75 12.68 -13.04
CA ALA A 93 17.03 13.93 -13.73
C ALA A 93 15.78 14.69 -14.23
N ASN A 94 14.61 14.04 -14.27
CA ASN A 94 13.37 14.65 -14.77
C ASN A 94 12.17 14.44 -13.84
N THR A 95 12.38 13.90 -12.64
CA THR A 95 11.29 13.50 -11.74
C THR A 95 11.50 14.09 -10.35
N THR A 96 10.50 14.84 -9.89
CA THR A 96 10.37 15.25 -8.49
C THR A 96 9.30 14.40 -7.84
N LEU A 97 9.68 13.60 -6.85
CA LEU A 97 8.75 12.72 -6.15
C LEU A 97 8.04 13.48 -5.03
N LEU A 98 6.77 13.15 -4.81
CA LEU A 98 6.00 13.72 -3.71
C LEU A 98 6.10 12.81 -2.48
N TRP A 99 6.50 13.39 -1.35
CA TRP A 99 6.71 12.69 -0.09
C TRP A 99 5.69 13.16 0.95
N SER A 100 4.69 12.33 1.26
CA SER A 100 3.62 12.71 2.18
C SER A 100 4.02 12.61 3.66
N ASP A 101 3.25 13.29 4.52
CA ASP A 101 3.44 13.20 5.97
C ASP A 101 3.11 11.82 6.56
N VAL A 102 2.23 11.06 5.91
CA VAL A 102 2.00 9.65 6.26
C VAL A 102 3.19 8.80 5.91
N THR A 103 3.77 8.98 4.72
CA THR A 103 5.02 8.30 4.33
C THR A 103 6.14 8.67 5.31
N ARG A 104 6.23 9.93 5.75
CA ARG A 104 7.21 10.38 6.75
C ARG A 104 7.05 9.71 8.11
N SER A 105 5.81 9.38 8.51
CA SER A 105 5.49 8.84 9.83
C SER A 105 5.55 7.31 9.91
N ALA A 106 5.78 6.62 8.79
CA ALA A 106 5.73 5.16 8.69
C ALA A 106 7.02 4.44 9.19
N GLY A 107 7.74 5.08 10.12
CA GLY A 107 8.82 4.45 10.90
C GLY A 107 10.23 4.58 10.31
N PRO A 108 11.22 3.84 10.85
CA PRO A 108 12.63 3.96 10.48
C PRO A 108 12.92 3.69 9.00
N PHE A 109 12.17 2.76 8.39
CA PHE A 109 12.31 2.46 6.97
C PHE A 109 11.98 3.67 6.08
N ALA A 110 11.03 4.52 6.47
CA ALA A 110 10.71 5.76 5.75
C ALA A 110 11.95 6.66 5.60
N ALA A 111 12.69 6.84 6.70
CA ALA A 111 13.87 7.69 6.73
C ALA A 111 14.98 7.14 5.82
N VAL A 112 15.18 5.82 5.85
CA VAL A 112 16.19 5.14 5.03
C VAL A 112 15.81 5.15 3.55
N LEU A 113 14.54 4.92 3.22
CA LEU A 113 14.04 5.02 1.85
C LEU A 113 14.17 6.44 1.30
N LYS A 114 13.80 7.45 2.09
CA LYS A 114 13.97 8.86 1.74
C LYS A 114 15.43 9.20 1.43
N ALA A 115 16.34 8.74 2.28
CA ALA A 115 17.78 8.91 2.07
C ALA A 115 18.23 8.25 0.76
N GLY A 116 17.85 6.99 0.53
CA GLY A 116 18.18 6.26 -0.69
C GLY A 116 17.65 6.91 -1.97
N LEU A 117 16.43 7.46 -1.96
CA LEU A 117 15.89 8.22 -3.10
C LEU A 117 16.68 9.50 -3.36
N THR A 118 16.99 10.26 -2.31
CA THR A 118 17.76 11.50 -2.42
C THR A 118 19.19 11.22 -2.94
N GLU A 119 19.84 10.17 -2.43
CA GLU A 119 21.16 9.72 -2.88
C GLU A 119 21.15 9.21 -4.33
N SER A 120 20.01 8.69 -4.78
CA SER A 120 19.78 8.28 -6.17
C SER A 120 19.49 9.47 -7.10
N GLY A 121 19.45 10.70 -6.56
CA GLY A 121 19.32 11.95 -7.31
C GLY A 121 17.88 12.45 -7.48
N TYR A 122 16.90 11.86 -6.79
CA TYR A 122 15.53 12.38 -6.83
C TYR A 122 15.41 13.63 -5.97
N ASP A 123 14.74 14.65 -6.51
CA ASP A 123 14.21 15.73 -5.70
C ASP A 123 12.91 15.27 -5.01
N LEU A 124 12.76 15.60 -3.73
CA LEU A 124 11.60 15.24 -2.93
C LEU A 124 10.86 16.51 -2.48
N VAL A 125 9.58 16.62 -2.81
CA VAL A 125 8.71 17.71 -2.34
C VAL A 125 7.71 17.15 -1.34
N ILE A 126 7.55 17.84 -0.21
CA ILE A 126 6.54 17.46 0.78
C ILE A 126 5.18 17.91 0.25
N SER A 127 4.27 16.96 0.08
CA SER A 127 2.90 17.20 -0.38
C SER A 127 1.97 16.14 0.18
N ASP A 128 0.76 16.54 0.55
CA ASP A 128 -0.30 15.63 0.99
C ASP A 128 -1.20 15.15 -0.18
N ASP A 129 -0.89 15.57 -1.41
CA ASP A 129 -1.55 15.10 -2.63
C ASP A 129 -1.11 13.66 -2.95
N ARG A 130 -1.87 12.68 -2.44
CA ARG A 130 -1.57 11.25 -2.58
C ARG A 130 -2.08 10.63 -3.88
N ASP A 131 -3.04 11.27 -4.52
CA ASP A 131 -3.61 10.80 -5.79
C ASP A 131 -2.73 11.21 -6.98
N ASN A 132 -1.61 11.89 -6.69
CA ASN A 132 -0.62 12.27 -7.66
C ASN A 132 0.17 11.05 -8.17
N ASP A 133 0.38 10.99 -9.49
CA ASP A 133 1.17 9.94 -10.14
C ASP A 133 2.65 9.89 -9.70
N LEU A 134 3.12 10.89 -8.94
CA LEU A 134 4.47 10.96 -8.38
C LEU A 134 4.51 10.82 -6.85
N ALA A 135 3.37 10.53 -6.21
CA ALA A 135 3.31 10.30 -4.77
C ALA A 135 3.99 8.98 -4.38
N VAL A 136 4.92 9.06 -3.43
CA VAL A 136 5.63 7.89 -2.90
C VAL A 136 4.84 7.26 -1.77
N GLY A 137 4.40 6.03 -2.01
CA GLY A 137 3.87 5.13 -1.00
C GLY A 137 4.89 4.06 -0.64
N PHE A 138 4.88 3.62 0.62
CA PHE A 138 5.51 2.35 0.97
C PHE A 138 4.69 1.65 2.03
N PHE A 139 4.75 0.33 2.00
CA PHE A 139 4.18 -0.51 3.03
C PHE A 139 4.99 -1.79 3.17
N LYS A 140 5.02 -2.31 4.39
CA LYS A 140 5.61 -3.60 4.73
C LYS A 140 4.48 -4.53 5.13
N VAL A 141 4.26 -5.58 4.34
CA VAL A 141 3.37 -6.69 4.69
C VAL A 141 4.15 -7.62 5.63
N GLU A 142 3.55 -7.96 6.77
CA GLU A 142 4.15 -8.43 8.02
C GLU A 142 5.33 -9.42 7.92
N ASP A 143 6.10 -9.45 9.00
CA ASP A 143 7.17 -10.39 9.32
C ASP A 143 6.61 -11.78 9.67
N SER A 144 6.78 -12.78 8.80
CA SER A 144 6.58 -14.18 9.18
C SER A 144 7.78 -14.70 9.95
N HIS A 145 7.54 -15.10 11.20
CA HIS A 145 8.54 -15.73 12.05
C HIS A 145 8.59 -17.23 11.77
N SER A 146 9.76 -17.73 11.41
CA SER A 146 10.03 -19.15 11.24
C SER A 146 11.29 -19.53 12.03
N SER A 147 11.55 -20.84 12.18
CA SER A 147 12.85 -21.32 12.70
C SER A 147 14.04 -20.80 11.89
N ASP A 148 13.80 -20.46 10.62
CA ASP A 148 14.81 -20.09 9.64
C ASP A 148 14.99 -18.56 9.54
N GLY A 149 14.30 -17.79 10.38
CA GLY A 149 14.38 -16.33 10.42
C GLY A 149 13.06 -15.61 10.22
N ILE A 150 13.15 -14.30 10.10
CA ILE A 150 12.02 -13.37 9.98
C ILE A 150 11.88 -12.97 8.50
N SER A 151 10.73 -13.20 7.85
CA SER A 151 10.53 -12.82 6.45
C SER A 151 9.49 -11.71 6.30
N GLY A 152 9.80 -10.63 5.59
CA GLY A 152 8.87 -9.53 5.34
C GLY A 152 8.73 -9.22 3.85
N THR A 153 7.54 -8.80 3.40
CA THR A 153 7.32 -8.35 2.02
C THR A 153 7.21 -6.83 1.99
N TYR A 154 8.04 -6.21 1.17
CA TYR A 154 8.12 -4.76 1.05
C TYR A 154 7.52 -4.36 -0.29
N ILE A 155 6.69 -3.33 -0.25
CA ILE A 155 6.05 -2.79 -1.43
C ILE A 155 6.23 -1.28 -1.42
N ILE A 156 6.69 -0.74 -2.55
CA ILE A 156 6.91 0.68 -2.76
C ILE A 156 6.15 1.09 -4.01
N SER A 157 5.41 2.18 -3.94
CA SER A 157 4.68 2.75 -5.06
C SER A 157 5.13 4.17 -5.36
N VAL A 158 5.06 4.53 -6.64
CA VAL A 158 5.15 5.91 -7.15
C VAL A 158 4.00 6.09 -8.13
N GLY A 159 2.92 6.70 -7.67
CA GLY A 159 1.64 6.72 -8.40
C GLY A 159 1.14 5.30 -8.68
N ASP A 160 0.92 5.00 -9.95
CA ASP A 160 0.48 3.69 -10.47
C ASP A 160 1.61 2.64 -10.58
N ARG A 161 2.87 3.05 -10.43
CA ARG A 161 4.03 2.16 -10.53
C ARG A 161 4.30 1.52 -9.19
N GLN A 162 4.43 0.20 -9.17
CA GLN A 162 4.60 -0.55 -7.93
C GLN A 162 5.76 -1.53 -8.05
N LEU A 163 6.61 -1.52 -7.04
CA LEU A 163 7.69 -2.47 -6.84
C LEU A 163 7.38 -3.31 -5.62
N GLN A 164 7.58 -4.63 -5.71
CA GLN A 164 7.40 -5.54 -4.59
C GLN A 164 8.52 -6.56 -4.53
N ARG A 165 9.01 -6.81 -3.32
CA ARG A 165 9.98 -7.87 -3.05
C ARG A 165 9.87 -8.37 -1.63
N SER A 166 10.07 -9.66 -1.46
CA SER A 166 10.12 -10.31 -0.16
C SER A 166 11.58 -10.55 0.25
N TYR A 167 11.85 -10.37 1.54
CA TYR A 167 13.17 -10.56 2.16
C TYR A 167 13.04 -11.49 3.36
N ARG A 168 14.15 -12.12 3.73
CA ARG A 168 14.31 -12.92 4.94
C ARG A 168 15.54 -12.46 5.69
N LEU A 169 15.38 -12.11 6.95
CA LEU A 169 16.46 -11.91 7.91
C LEU A 169 16.77 -13.26 8.57
N LEU A 170 17.92 -13.84 8.21
CA LEU A 170 18.40 -15.10 8.77
C LEU A 170 18.82 -14.89 10.24
N SER A 171 18.96 -16.00 10.97
CA SER A 171 19.30 -15.99 12.40
C SER A 171 20.69 -15.41 12.71
N ASP A 172 21.58 -15.35 11.72
CA ASP A 172 22.89 -14.70 11.80
C ASP A 172 22.84 -13.18 11.49
N GLY A 173 21.65 -12.63 11.26
CA GLY A 173 21.43 -11.21 10.95
C GLY A 173 21.63 -10.86 9.48
N VAL A 174 21.91 -11.83 8.60
CA VAL A 174 22.04 -11.59 7.16
C VAL A 174 20.66 -11.46 6.52
N LEU A 175 20.43 -10.34 5.82
CA LEU A 175 19.23 -10.13 5.02
C LEU A 175 19.44 -10.71 3.61
N VAL A 176 18.57 -11.64 3.22
CA VAL A 176 18.54 -12.20 1.87
C VAL A 176 17.22 -11.89 1.19
N ALA A 177 17.25 -11.59 -0.10
CA ALA A 177 16.03 -11.57 -0.89
C ALA A 177 15.51 -13.02 -1.03
N ASN A 178 14.23 -13.22 -0.73
CA ASN A 178 13.57 -14.52 -0.87
C ASN A 178 12.58 -14.56 -2.05
N SER A 179 12.43 -13.46 -2.78
CA SER A 179 11.71 -13.38 -4.05
C SER A 179 12.48 -12.58 -5.11
N GLU A 180 12.10 -12.78 -6.38
CA GLU A 180 12.41 -11.80 -7.42
C GLU A 180 11.70 -10.46 -7.13
N MET A 181 12.28 -9.35 -7.62
CA MET A 181 11.61 -8.05 -7.61
C MET A 181 10.54 -8.05 -8.70
N THR A 182 9.29 -7.78 -8.33
CA THR A 182 8.20 -7.57 -9.28
C THR A 182 8.00 -6.07 -9.53
N LEU A 183 7.77 -5.70 -10.79
CA LEU A 183 7.45 -4.32 -11.20
C LEU A 183 6.10 -4.31 -11.92
N ARG A 184 5.27 -3.32 -11.61
CA ARG A 184 3.94 -3.09 -12.19
C ARG A 184 3.73 -1.61 -12.51
N GLY A 185 2.75 -1.34 -13.36
CA GLY A 185 2.37 0.03 -13.76
C GLY A 185 3.27 0.67 -14.82
N THR A 186 4.24 -0.06 -15.38
CA THR A 186 5.13 0.48 -16.43
C THR A 186 5.73 -0.63 -17.28
N ASP A 187 6.36 -0.24 -18.39
CA ASP A 187 7.08 -1.14 -19.26
C ASP A 187 8.42 -1.56 -18.62
N ALA A 188 8.57 -2.85 -18.35
CA ALA A 188 9.79 -3.42 -17.79
C ALA A 188 10.89 -3.67 -18.83
N THR A 189 10.66 -3.33 -20.10
CA THR A 189 11.62 -3.55 -21.19
C THR A 189 12.92 -2.77 -20.93
N GLY A 190 14.03 -3.49 -20.89
CA GLY A 190 15.37 -2.89 -20.73
C GLY A 190 15.81 -2.70 -19.28
N ILE A 191 14.99 -3.05 -18.30
CA ILE A 191 15.40 -3.02 -16.89
C ILE A 191 16.33 -4.19 -16.59
N LYS A 192 17.51 -3.90 -16.03
CA LYS A 192 18.46 -4.91 -15.61
C LYS A 192 18.03 -5.45 -14.26
N ARG A 193 17.73 -6.74 -14.20
CA ARG A 193 17.40 -7.41 -12.92
C ARG A 193 18.60 -7.26 -11.99
N HIS A 194 18.39 -6.54 -10.88
CA HIS A 194 19.35 -6.53 -9.78
C HIS A 194 19.18 -7.86 -9.03
N LEU A 195 19.90 -8.88 -9.48
CA LEU A 195 20.01 -10.15 -8.77
C LEU A 195 20.85 -9.91 -7.52
N ALA A 196 20.25 -9.36 -6.46
CA ALA A 196 20.75 -9.63 -5.12
C ALA A 196 20.85 -11.16 -5.01
N SER A 197 22.05 -11.68 -4.72
CA SER A 197 22.37 -13.10 -4.80
C SER A 197 21.31 -13.94 -4.08
N MET A 198 20.43 -14.58 -4.84
CA MET A 198 19.40 -15.45 -4.27
C MET A 198 20.11 -16.70 -3.72
N PRO A 199 19.86 -17.10 -2.46
CA PRO A 199 20.29 -18.42 -2.02
C PRO A 199 19.54 -19.47 -2.85
N THR A 200 20.28 -20.39 -3.47
CA THR A 200 19.70 -21.51 -4.19
C THR A 200 18.96 -22.39 -3.17
N LEU A 201 17.63 -22.35 -3.16
CA LEU A 201 16.85 -23.26 -2.34
C LEU A 201 17.02 -24.68 -2.87
N ASP A 202 17.48 -25.60 -2.01
CA ASP A 202 17.57 -27.03 -2.33
C ASP A 202 16.14 -27.60 -2.43
N PRO A 203 15.69 -28.03 -3.62
CA PRO A 203 14.34 -28.57 -3.82
C PRO A 203 14.08 -29.84 -2.98
N SER A 204 15.12 -30.48 -2.45
CA SER A 204 15.01 -31.71 -1.65
C SER A 204 14.45 -31.51 -0.24
N LYS A 205 14.21 -30.26 0.20
CA LYS A 205 13.65 -29.96 1.55
C LYS A 205 12.16 -29.63 1.57
N ILE A 206 11.48 -29.63 0.43
CA ILE A 206 10.03 -29.38 0.39
C ILE A 206 9.31 -30.70 0.73
N GLN A 207 8.90 -30.85 1.99
CA GLN A 207 8.06 -31.98 2.40
C GLN A 207 6.64 -31.78 1.88
N THR A 208 6.19 -32.70 1.03
CA THR A 208 4.80 -32.82 0.60
C THR A 208 3.99 -33.39 1.76
N GLY A 209 3.20 -32.55 2.43
CA GLY A 209 2.26 -32.98 3.47
C GLY A 209 1.12 -33.82 2.88
N GLU A 210 0.62 -34.79 3.66
CA GLU A 210 -0.58 -35.56 3.34
C GLU A 210 -1.81 -34.65 3.17
N PRO A 211 -2.75 -35.02 2.26
CA PRO A 211 -3.96 -34.23 2.01
C PRO A 211 -4.88 -34.25 3.25
N LYS A 212 -5.08 -33.07 3.84
CA LYS A 212 -6.07 -32.79 4.87
C LYS A 212 -7.48 -32.96 4.26
N PRO A 213 -8.46 -33.56 4.96
CA PRO A 213 -9.83 -33.71 4.45
C PRO A 213 -10.43 -32.35 4.06
N GLU A 214 -11.08 -32.32 2.90
CA GLU A 214 -11.71 -31.16 2.30
C GLU A 214 -12.73 -30.55 3.27
N PRO A 215 -12.57 -29.27 3.67
CA PRO A 215 -13.48 -28.65 4.62
C PRO A 215 -14.84 -28.37 3.96
N GLU A 216 -15.92 -28.80 4.62
CA GLU A 216 -17.27 -28.38 4.23
C GLU A 216 -17.37 -26.84 4.37
N LEU A 217 -17.74 -26.17 3.27
CA LEU A 217 -17.96 -24.73 3.25
C LEU A 217 -19.12 -24.37 4.21
N PRO A 218 -18.95 -23.35 5.07
CA PRO A 218 -20.03 -22.87 5.92
C PRO A 218 -21.17 -22.32 5.07
N GLU A 219 -22.41 -22.47 5.54
CA GLU A 219 -23.57 -21.85 4.90
C GLU A 219 -23.36 -20.32 4.81
N ILE A 220 -23.22 -19.84 3.58
CA ILE A 220 -23.10 -18.41 3.26
C ILE A 220 -24.48 -17.78 3.49
N ASP A 221 -24.53 -16.68 4.24
CA ASP A 221 -25.78 -15.92 4.40
C ASP A 221 -26.13 -15.24 3.06
N THR A 222 -26.97 -15.90 2.28
CA THR A 222 -27.42 -15.45 0.95
C THR A 222 -28.35 -14.24 0.97
N GLN A 223 -28.82 -13.79 2.16
CA GLN A 223 -29.70 -12.63 2.26
C GLN A 223 -28.95 -11.30 2.27
N LYS A 224 -27.65 -11.29 2.60
CA LYS A 224 -26.82 -10.08 2.52
C LYS A 224 -26.38 -9.91 1.05
N GLN A 225 -26.75 -8.80 0.43
CA GLN A 225 -26.32 -8.48 -0.92
C GLN A 225 -24.84 -8.09 -0.88
N TYR A 226 -23.95 -9.03 -1.20
CA TYR A 226 -22.51 -8.78 -1.22
C TYR A 226 -22.14 -7.95 -2.46
N ALA A 227 -21.26 -6.98 -2.25
CA ALA A 227 -20.56 -6.32 -3.34
C ALA A 227 -19.54 -7.33 -3.90
N GLY A 228 -19.94 -8.08 -4.92
CA GLY A 228 -19.08 -9.02 -5.62
C GLY A 228 -18.84 -8.54 -7.05
N VAL A 229 -17.58 -8.45 -7.47
CA VAL A 229 -17.25 -8.21 -8.87
C VAL A 229 -16.22 -9.21 -9.36
N GLN A 230 -16.64 -9.95 -10.37
CA GLN A 230 -15.79 -10.77 -11.20
C GLN A 230 -14.86 -9.87 -12.02
N ASN A 231 -13.57 -10.18 -12.05
CA ASN A 231 -12.55 -9.53 -12.89
C ASN A 231 -12.27 -8.04 -12.59
N LEU A 232 -11.42 -7.79 -11.57
CA LEU A 232 -10.61 -6.57 -11.38
C LEU A 232 -11.22 -5.32 -10.72
N ALA A 233 -12.44 -5.33 -10.18
CA ALA A 233 -12.96 -4.12 -9.52
C ALA A 233 -12.63 -4.01 -8.02
N ALA A 234 -11.75 -4.82 -7.46
CA ALA A 234 -11.42 -4.71 -6.03
C ALA A 234 -10.77 -3.36 -5.67
N GLU A 235 -10.09 -2.70 -6.62
CA GLU A 235 -9.71 -1.29 -6.49
C GLU A 235 -10.90 -0.34 -6.43
N SER A 236 -11.88 -0.54 -7.31
CA SER A 236 -13.11 0.25 -7.28
C SER A 236 -13.86 0.03 -5.96
N PHE A 237 -13.83 -1.15 -5.35
CA PHE A 237 -14.45 -1.36 -4.03
C PHE A 237 -13.61 -0.85 -2.87
N ALA A 238 -12.28 -0.89 -2.97
CA ALA A 238 -11.40 -0.34 -1.95
C ALA A 238 -11.37 1.20 -1.96
N ASN A 239 -11.72 1.85 -3.07
CA ASN A 239 -11.56 3.32 -3.19
C ASN A 239 -12.85 4.07 -3.55
N GLU A 240 -13.77 3.56 -4.38
CA GLU A 240 -14.84 4.38 -4.97
C GLU A 240 -16.10 4.61 -4.10
N PRO A 241 -16.39 3.89 -2.99
CA PRO A 241 -17.27 4.45 -1.97
C PRO A 241 -16.51 5.17 -0.84
N PHE A 242 -15.17 5.20 -0.89
CA PHE A 242 -14.31 5.61 0.22
C PHE A 242 -13.35 6.74 -0.14
N THR A 243 -13.66 7.55 -1.15
CA THR A 243 -12.78 8.63 -1.65
C THR A 243 -12.47 9.69 -0.59
N ASP A 244 -13.36 9.86 0.39
CA ASP A 244 -13.18 10.81 1.51
C ASP A 244 -12.46 10.18 2.72
N LEU A 245 -12.06 8.91 2.62
CA LEU A 245 -11.36 8.16 3.66
C LEU A 245 -9.93 7.85 3.22
N PHE A 246 -8.96 8.00 4.14
CA PHE A 246 -7.58 7.59 3.89
C PHE A 246 -7.25 6.27 4.58
N ASN A 247 -6.33 5.50 3.99
CA ASN A 247 -5.82 4.27 4.60
C ASN A 247 -4.95 4.60 5.82
N VAL A 248 -5.38 4.15 7.00
CA VAL A 248 -4.61 4.20 8.25
C VAL A 248 -3.70 2.99 8.35
N HIS A 249 -4.20 1.82 7.95
CA HIS A 249 -3.49 0.56 8.01
C HIS A 249 -4.05 -0.40 6.96
N GLU A 250 -3.20 -1.24 6.39
CA GLU A 250 -3.60 -2.30 5.46
C GLU A 250 -2.80 -3.56 5.78
N GLU A 251 -3.48 -4.70 5.77
CA GLU A 251 -2.92 -5.99 6.13
C GLU A 251 -3.44 -7.08 5.18
N ILE A 252 -2.63 -8.10 4.91
CA ILE A 252 -3.01 -9.22 4.04
C ILE A 252 -3.01 -10.52 4.84
N LEU A 253 -4.20 -11.04 5.11
CA LEU A 253 -4.39 -12.30 5.80
C LEU A 253 -4.41 -13.44 4.77
N ARG A 254 -3.40 -14.31 4.81
CA ARG A 254 -3.28 -15.42 3.86
C ARG A 254 -4.13 -16.62 4.29
N PHE A 255 -4.69 -17.29 3.30
CA PHE A 255 -5.42 -18.54 3.46
C PHE A 255 -4.80 -19.60 2.56
N ASP A 256 -4.92 -20.87 2.94
CA ASP A 256 -4.63 -21.95 2.01
C ASP A 256 -5.67 -22.00 0.88
N ARG A 257 -5.31 -22.61 -0.26
CA ARG A 257 -6.04 -22.56 -1.55
C ARG A 257 -7.55 -22.77 -1.42
N GLU A 258 -7.98 -23.73 -0.60
CA GLU A 258 -9.39 -24.13 -0.42
C GLU A 258 -9.77 -24.12 1.07
N SER A 259 -9.08 -23.31 1.87
CA SER A 259 -9.32 -23.21 3.31
C SER A 259 -10.06 -21.94 3.68
N LEU A 260 -10.87 -22.05 4.73
CA LEU A 260 -11.50 -20.96 5.48
C LEU A 260 -11.00 -20.91 6.93
N GLU A 261 -9.99 -21.70 7.28
CA GLU A 261 -9.37 -21.67 8.59
C GLU A 261 -8.56 -20.39 8.76
N VAL A 262 -8.84 -19.65 9.82
CA VAL A 262 -8.07 -18.47 10.21
C VAL A 262 -6.97 -18.91 11.17
N SER A 263 -5.72 -18.56 10.86
CA SER A 263 -4.61 -18.85 11.76
C SER A 263 -4.72 -18.07 13.07
N GLU A 264 -4.09 -18.56 14.14
CA GLU A 264 -4.02 -17.85 15.43
C GLU A 264 -3.34 -16.48 15.28
N GLN A 265 -2.33 -16.37 14.40
CA GLN A 265 -1.68 -15.12 14.07
C GLN A 265 -2.69 -14.11 13.49
N SER A 266 -3.47 -14.52 12.50
CA SER A 266 -4.51 -13.67 11.90
C SER A 266 -5.52 -13.23 12.95
N LEU A 267 -5.94 -14.10 13.87
CA LEU A 267 -6.84 -13.73 14.98
C LEU A 267 -6.22 -12.69 15.91
N GLY A 268 -4.93 -12.79 16.21
CA GLY A 268 -4.19 -11.78 16.97
C GLY A 268 -4.16 -10.42 16.28
N LEU A 269 -3.97 -10.40 14.96
CA LEU A 269 -4.00 -9.17 14.16
C LEU A 269 -5.37 -8.48 14.20
N LEU A 270 -6.47 -9.25 14.15
CA LEU A 270 -7.83 -8.68 14.26
C LEU A 270 -8.03 -7.97 15.60
N GLN A 271 -7.49 -8.52 16.69
CA GLN A 271 -7.55 -7.88 18.01
C GLN A 271 -6.75 -6.58 18.03
N ILE A 272 -5.53 -6.58 17.48
CA ILE A 272 -4.69 -5.37 17.40
C ILE A 272 -5.40 -4.30 16.56
N LEU A 273 -5.97 -4.66 15.42
CA LEU A 273 -6.70 -3.72 14.58
C LEU A 273 -7.91 -3.14 15.32
N ALA A 274 -8.67 -3.98 16.02
CA ALA A 274 -9.81 -3.53 16.83
C ALA A 274 -9.41 -2.50 17.89
N THR A 275 -8.22 -2.61 18.50
CA THR A 275 -7.73 -1.61 19.47
C THR A 275 -7.35 -0.26 18.87
N LYS A 276 -7.14 -0.18 17.55
CA LYS A 276 -6.80 1.05 16.82
C LYS A 276 -8.01 1.76 16.23
N LEU A 277 -9.17 1.11 16.23
CA LEU A 277 -10.40 1.59 15.61
C LEU A 277 -11.01 2.75 16.39
N GLU A 278 -11.24 3.87 15.71
CA GLU A 278 -12.10 4.96 16.17
C GLU A 278 -13.52 4.76 15.63
N THR A 279 -14.43 4.25 16.47
CA THR A 279 -15.75 3.75 16.02
C THR A 279 -16.65 4.77 15.34
N ASP A 280 -16.33 6.06 15.44
CA ASP A 280 -17.14 7.16 14.90
C ASP A 280 -16.62 7.65 13.55
N THR A 281 -15.35 7.42 13.23
CA THR A 281 -14.64 7.98 12.06
C THR A 281 -13.99 6.92 11.18
N ASP A 282 -13.85 5.70 11.69
CA ASP A 282 -13.13 4.62 11.00
C ASP A 282 -14.08 3.61 10.36
N LEU A 283 -13.64 3.08 9.22
CA LEU A 283 -14.22 1.95 8.52
C LEU A 283 -13.15 0.88 8.30
N VAL A 284 -13.52 -0.38 8.46
CA VAL A 284 -12.69 -1.54 8.14
C VAL A 284 -13.23 -2.16 6.86
N VAL A 285 -12.44 -2.11 5.79
CA VAL A 285 -12.74 -2.73 4.51
C VAL A 285 -12.12 -4.12 4.47
N VAL A 286 -12.94 -5.14 4.24
CA VAL A 286 -12.57 -6.56 4.22
C VAL A 286 -12.82 -7.11 2.82
N VAL A 287 -11.77 -7.33 2.05
CA VAL A 287 -11.86 -7.86 0.68
C VAL A 287 -11.28 -9.26 0.62
N GLY A 288 -12.15 -10.26 0.61
CA GLY A 288 -11.72 -11.64 0.41
C GLY A 288 -11.35 -11.91 -1.03
N CYS A 289 -10.25 -12.62 -1.24
CA CYS A 289 -9.65 -12.86 -2.55
C CYS A 289 -9.51 -14.37 -2.81
N SER A 290 -9.99 -14.81 -3.97
CA SER A 290 -9.70 -16.13 -4.54
C SER A 290 -9.42 -16.00 -6.03
N GLN A 291 -8.14 -15.93 -6.36
CA GLN A 291 -7.63 -15.95 -7.70
C GLN A 291 -7.01 -17.32 -7.97
N VAL A 292 -6.93 -17.71 -9.25
CA VAL A 292 -6.52 -19.04 -9.72
C VAL A 292 -7.64 -20.06 -9.66
N GLU A 293 -7.79 -20.83 -10.74
CA GLU A 293 -8.76 -21.92 -10.91
C GLU A 293 -8.91 -22.78 -9.63
N SER A 294 -10.12 -22.82 -9.07
CA SER A 294 -10.49 -23.75 -8.00
C SER A 294 -11.00 -25.06 -8.61
N GLN A 295 -10.87 -26.18 -7.89
CA GLN A 295 -11.53 -27.43 -8.30
C GLN A 295 -13.05 -27.39 -8.10
N LEU A 296 -13.52 -26.35 -7.41
CA LEU A 296 -14.92 -26.08 -7.10
C LEU A 296 -15.58 -25.29 -8.24
N GLU A 297 -16.73 -25.77 -8.73
CA GLU A 297 -17.56 -25.08 -9.72
C GLU A 297 -18.14 -23.78 -9.10
N ASN A 298 -17.86 -22.62 -9.70
CA ASN A 298 -18.10 -21.27 -9.12
C ASN A 298 -17.37 -20.98 -7.79
N GLY A 299 -16.47 -21.86 -7.37
CA GLY A 299 -15.95 -21.84 -6.00
C GLY A 299 -15.04 -20.67 -5.68
N ASN A 300 -14.38 -20.05 -6.66
CA ASN A 300 -13.56 -18.87 -6.41
C ASN A 300 -14.38 -17.68 -5.89
N ALA A 301 -15.59 -17.46 -6.43
CA ALA A 301 -16.47 -16.40 -5.94
C ALA A 301 -16.93 -16.68 -4.51
N GLU A 302 -17.40 -17.91 -4.27
CA GLU A 302 -17.89 -18.35 -2.97
C GLU A 302 -16.79 -18.35 -1.91
N LEU A 303 -15.59 -18.83 -2.25
CA LEU A 303 -14.41 -18.80 -1.37
C LEU A 303 -13.99 -17.38 -1.05
N ALA A 304 -13.95 -16.48 -2.04
CA ALA A 304 -13.60 -15.08 -1.81
C ALA A 304 -14.56 -14.43 -0.82
N VAL A 305 -15.88 -14.58 -1.02
CA VAL A 305 -16.90 -14.06 -0.10
C VAL A 305 -16.80 -14.73 1.27
N ALA A 306 -16.70 -16.07 1.33
CA ALA A 306 -16.63 -16.79 2.59
C ALA A 306 -15.38 -16.41 3.43
N ARG A 307 -14.23 -16.19 2.79
CA ARG A 307 -13.02 -15.67 3.47
C ARG A 307 -13.27 -14.30 4.08
N ALA A 308 -13.89 -13.39 3.32
CA ALA A 308 -14.24 -12.06 3.82
C ALA A 308 -15.17 -12.16 5.05
N GLN A 309 -16.22 -12.98 4.97
CA GLN A 309 -17.17 -13.21 6.08
C GLN A 309 -16.52 -13.75 7.34
N VAL A 310 -15.61 -14.72 7.18
CA VAL A 310 -14.91 -15.32 8.31
C VAL A 310 -14.08 -14.27 9.04
N ILE A 311 -13.40 -13.38 8.29
CA ILE A 311 -12.65 -12.27 8.88
C ILE A 311 -13.58 -11.21 9.49
N SER A 312 -14.68 -10.83 8.82
CA SER A 312 -15.71 -9.93 9.37
C SER A 312 -16.24 -10.44 10.71
N LYS A 313 -16.57 -11.73 10.82
CA LYS A 313 -17.01 -12.36 12.08
C LYS A 313 -15.90 -12.34 13.13
N GLY A 314 -14.65 -12.52 12.73
CA GLY A 314 -13.49 -12.39 13.61
C GLY A 314 -13.34 -10.98 14.18
N LEU A 315 -13.48 -9.94 13.35
CA LEU A 315 -13.45 -8.54 13.75
C LEU A 315 -14.58 -8.20 14.72
N GLN A 316 -15.80 -8.68 14.45
CA GLN A 316 -16.93 -8.50 15.37
C GLN A 316 -16.67 -9.15 16.74
N LYS A 317 -16.10 -10.37 16.77
CA LYS A 317 -15.67 -11.02 18.01
C LYS A 317 -14.57 -10.24 18.74
N ALA A 318 -13.72 -9.53 18.00
CA ALA A 318 -12.68 -8.66 18.53
C ALA A 318 -13.22 -7.29 19.00
N GLY A 319 -14.52 -7.00 18.82
CA GLY A 319 -15.17 -5.78 19.30
C GLY A 319 -15.40 -4.71 18.24
N VAL A 320 -15.08 -4.95 16.97
CA VAL A 320 -15.39 -4.03 15.86
C VAL A 320 -16.90 -4.05 15.58
N PRO A 321 -17.61 -2.92 15.66
CA PRO A 321 -19.04 -2.90 15.37
C PRO A 321 -19.32 -3.26 13.91
N GLU A 322 -20.37 -4.03 13.63
CA GLU A 322 -20.70 -4.44 12.26
C GLU A 322 -20.88 -3.25 11.30
N ARG A 323 -21.42 -2.12 11.79
CA ARG A 323 -21.59 -0.89 10.99
C ARG A 323 -20.27 -0.30 10.48
N ASN A 324 -19.16 -0.62 11.15
CA ASN A 324 -17.82 -0.16 10.78
C ASN A 324 -17.12 -1.19 9.86
N ILE A 325 -17.78 -2.28 9.45
CA ILE A 325 -17.19 -3.31 8.60
C ILE A 325 -17.88 -3.28 7.23
N PHE A 326 -17.09 -3.04 6.19
CA PHE A 326 -17.51 -3.21 4.82
C PHE A 326 -16.88 -4.49 4.25
N GLU A 327 -17.69 -5.33 3.63
CA GLU A 327 -17.26 -6.64 3.14
C GLU A 327 -17.45 -6.75 1.62
N ALA A 328 -16.43 -7.27 0.93
CA ALA A 328 -16.47 -7.53 -0.50
C ALA A 328 -15.71 -8.81 -0.87
N GLY A 329 -16.02 -9.33 -2.06
CA GLY A 329 -15.32 -10.46 -2.67
C GLY A 329 -14.62 -10.06 -3.98
N CYS A 330 -13.38 -10.49 -4.15
CA CYS A 330 -12.58 -10.38 -5.36
C CYS A 330 -12.22 -11.79 -5.85
N TRP A 331 -12.60 -12.16 -7.07
CA TRP A 331 -12.24 -13.46 -7.60
C TRP A 331 -11.95 -13.42 -9.10
N ALA A 332 -11.14 -14.39 -9.52
CA ALA A 332 -10.76 -14.59 -10.91
C ALA A 332 -10.26 -16.01 -11.13
N ASP A 333 -10.44 -16.55 -12.34
CA ASP A 333 -9.96 -17.88 -12.71
C ASP A 333 -8.43 -17.90 -12.95
N GLU A 334 -7.83 -16.72 -13.09
CA GLU A 334 -6.39 -16.50 -13.21
C GLU A 334 -5.93 -15.34 -12.33
N VAL A 335 -4.63 -15.20 -12.15
CA VAL A 335 -4.06 -14.10 -11.35
C VAL A 335 -4.13 -12.80 -12.15
N LEU A 336 -5.15 -11.99 -11.90
CA LEU A 336 -5.35 -10.73 -12.59
C LEU A 336 -4.60 -9.57 -11.91
N ASP A 337 -4.44 -9.61 -10.58
CA ASP A 337 -3.84 -8.53 -9.81
C ASP A 337 -3.06 -9.03 -8.58
N LEU A 338 -1.72 -8.93 -8.61
CA LEU A 338 -0.79 -9.27 -7.53
C LEU A 338 -0.97 -8.39 -6.28
N ARG A 339 -1.67 -7.24 -6.34
CA ARG A 339 -1.98 -6.47 -5.12
C ARG A 339 -2.90 -7.24 -4.20
N PHE A 340 -3.78 -8.04 -4.79
CA PHE A 340 -4.67 -8.93 -4.05
C PHE A 340 -4.00 -10.31 -3.94
N PRO A 341 -4.07 -10.95 -2.76
CA PRO A 341 -3.51 -12.28 -2.60
C PRO A 341 -4.28 -13.29 -3.47
N GLN A 342 -3.58 -14.29 -3.99
CA GLN A 342 -4.23 -15.39 -4.71
C GLN A 342 -5.28 -16.08 -3.82
N HIS A 343 -4.93 -16.32 -2.56
CA HIS A 343 -5.82 -16.87 -1.56
C HIS A 343 -5.63 -16.08 -0.27
N GLY A 344 -6.58 -15.22 0.06
CA GLY A 344 -6.43 -14.38 1.23
C GLY A 344 -7.54 -13.36 1.43
N VAL A 345 -7.31 -12.44 2.34
CA VAL A 345 -8.16 -11.28 2.62
C VAL A 345 -7.27 -10.05 2.71
N VAL A 346 -7.60 -9.00 1.97
CA VAL A 346 -7.03 -7.67 2.17
C VAL A 346 -7.90 -6.95 3.19
N LEU A 347 -7.28 -6.47 4.26
CA LEU A 347 -7.93 -5.84 5.39
C LEU A 347 -7.40 -4.42 5.51
N THR A 348 -8.24 -3.42 5.24
CA THR A 348 -7.83 -2.01 5.26
C THR A 348 -8.63 -1.25 6.31
N LEU A 349 -7.94 -0.67 7.30
CA LEU A 349 -8.50 0.33 8.20
C LEU A 349 -8.43 1.69 7.51
N LYS A 350 -9.58 2.30 7.29
CA LYS A 350 -9.76 3.62 6.68
C LYS A 350 -10.31 4.60 7.71
N ARG A 351 -9.98 5.89 7.57
CA ARG A 351 -10.42 6.97 8.46
C ARG A 351 -10.82 8.20 7.68
N GLU A 352 -11.85 8.89 8.14
CA GLU A 352 -12.25 10.19 7.61
C GLU A 352 -11.12 11.22 7.74
N VAL A 353 -10.87 11.98 6.67
CA VAL A 353 -9.97 13.14 6.74
C VAL A 353 -10.65 14.20 7.60
N SER A 354 -10.14 14.45 8.81
CA SER A 354 -10.67 15.53 9.64
C SER A 354 -10.45 16.87 8.93
N SER A 355 -11.52 17.47 8.43
CA SER A 355 -11.51 18.85 7.94
C SER A 355 -11.25 19.76 9.14
N SER A 356 -10.03 20.28 9.23
CA SER A 356 -9.61 21.22 10.29
C SER A 356 -9.91 22.66 9.90
#